data_AF-A0A954SH19-F1
#
_entry.id   AF-A0A954SH19-F1
#
_cell.length_a   1.000
_cell.length_b   1.000
_cell.length_c   1.000
_cell.angle_alpha   90.00
_cell.angle_beta   90.00
_cell.angle_gamma   90.00
#
_symmetry.space_group_name_H-M   'P 1'
#
loop_
_entity.id
_entity.type
_entity.pdbx_description
1 polymer ?
#
loop_
_entity_poly.entity_id
_entity_poly.type
_entity_poly.pdbx_seq_one_letter_code
_entity_poly.pdbx_strand_id
1 'polypeptide(L)'
;MQQKRIVVAICQAQGRHPDRRRLEADIMSYFLDGEDHTLTESAAAEGPTGKLAGSDIHVTLLPHLYDMTRDHSGMEFLRTVPGPIIVMGWLYERAIRWTLDRAGVHGQVGETLLKYAQEEDEDAADEVHEPRGIGSVDVPNRMIYCLDLRASESAEDFIQELRRIIDDVRSAALEPQFDLMDFIKGRPSARQLERYLNPQRQLHAREAFDAGAADPTVREALPEDTRRRWYPVIDYSRCTNCMECIDFCLFGVYGVDALDRILVEEQDNCKKGCPACSRVCPENAIIFPHHKSPAIAGADGEVGGIKIDLSRLFGGDDGASALETAVLERDRELILAGRDAVGMSVGIKSRQPDELDDLMNALDSLEF
;
A
#
# COMPACT_ATOMS: atom_id res chain seq x y z
N MET A 1 6.03 5.72 32.56
CA MET A 1 6.01 5.02 31.25
C MET A 1 4.57 5.04 30.77
N GLN A 2 4.23 5.85 29.76
CA GLN A 2 2.90 5.81 29.16
C GLN A 2 2.80 4.52 28.36
N GLN A 3 1.88 3.65 28.75
CA GLN A 3 1.58 2.40 28.03
C GLN A 3 1.14 2.77 26.61
N LYS A 4 1.86 2.30 25.58
CA LYS A 4 1.53 2.61 24.17
C LYS A 4 0.14 2.05 23.88
N ARG A 5 -0.83 2.92 23.60
CA ARG A 5 -2.22 2.55 23.31
C ARG A 5 -2.29 1.89 21.92
N ILE A 6 -2.88 0.71 21.82
CA ILE A 6 -3.10 -0.01 20.56
C ILE A 6 -4.33 0.61 19.88
N VAL A 7 -4.21 0.98 18.61
CA VAL A 7 -5.34 1.52 17.84
C VAL A 7 -5.85 0.48 16.85
N VAL A 8 -7.13 0.17 16.91
CA VAL A 8 -7.83 -0.67 15.93
C VAL A 8 -8.69 0.23 15.05
N ALA A 9 -8.33 0.36 13.77
CA ALA A 9 -9.02 1.19 12.81
C ALA A 9 -9.78 0.32 11.81
N ILE A 10 -11.12 0.40 11.86
CA ILE A 10 -12.01 -0.33 10.94
C ILE A 10 -12.38 0.62 9.78
N CYS A 11 -11.80 0.38 8.61
CA CYS A 11 -12.04 1.15 7.39
C CYS A 11 -13.26 0.62 6.64
N GLN A 12 -14.24 1.49 6.53
CA GLN A 12 -15.58 1.19 6.05
C GLN A 12 -15.65 0.87 4.55
N ALA A 13 -16.53 -0.05 4.15
CA ALA A 13 -16.85 -0.35 2.76
C ALA A 13 -17.43 0.87 2.03
N GLN A 14 -17.13 0.99 0.74
CA GLN A 14 -17.74 2.01 -0.13
C GLN A 14 -19.23 1.75 -0.34
N GLY A 15 -20.05 2.80 -0.26
CA GLY A 15 -21.48 2.70 -0.52
C GLY A 15 -22.26 2.01 0.62
N ARG A 16 -23.46 1.53 0.29
CA ARG A 16 -24.38 0.87 1.23
C ARG A 16 -24.37 -0.64 0.96
N HIS A 17 -23.54 -1.36 1.71
CA HIS A 17 -23.50 -2.82 1.70
C HIS A 17 -23.91 -3.32 3.09
N PRO A 18 -25.16 -3.79 3.27
CA PRO A 18 -25.68 -4.12 4.60
C PRO A 18 -24.87 -5.21 5.30
N ASP A 19 -24.47 -6.26 4.58
CA ASP A 19 -23.70 -7.37 5.17
C ASP A 19 -22.30 -6.92 5.60
N ARG A 20 -21.66 -6.05 4.81
CA ARG A 20 -20.34 -5.47 5.15
C ARG A 20 -20.44 -4.54 6.35
N ARG A 21 -21.49 -3.72 6.40
CA ARG A 21 -21.78 -2.84 7.54
C ARG A 21 -22.03 -3.62 8.81
N ARG A 22 -22.75 -4.74 8.69
CA ARG A 22 -22.99 -5.65 9.81
C ARG A 22 -21.68 -6.25 10.31
N LEU A 23 -20.82 -6.76 9.43
CA LEU A 23 -19.51 -7.28 9.83
C LEU A 23 -18.66 -6.22 10.54
N GLU A 24 -18.59 -5.00 9.99
CA GLU A 24 -17.89 -3.87 10.63
C GLU A 24 -18.44 -3.57 12.02
N ALA A 25 -19.77 -3.53 12.17
CA ALA A 25 -20.45 -3.26 13.44
C ALA A 25 -20.27 -4.38 14.46
N ASP A 26 -20.34 -5.65 14.03
CA ASP A 26 -20.16 -6.82 14.88
C ASP A 26 -18.73 -6.83 15.47
N ILE A 27 -17.70 -6.58 14.65
CA ILE A 27 -16.30 -6.45 15.09
C ILE A 27 -16.16 -5.27 16.06
N MET A 28 -16.79 -4.13 15.76
CA MET A 28 -16.70 -2.93 16.59
C MET A 28 -17.37 -3.13 17.96
N SER A 29 -18.56 -3.72 17.99
CA SER A 29 -19.36 -3.94 19.20
C SER A 29 -18.63 -4.80 20.23
N TYR A 30 -17.84 -5.75 19.76
CA TYR A 30 -17.02 -6.62 20.59
C TYR A 30 -16.06 -5.85 21.53
N PHE A 31 -15.55 -4.69 21.09
CA PHE A 31 -14.69 -3.84 21.92
C PHE A 31 -15.46 -2.85 22.81
N LEU A 32 -16.65 -2.43 22.41
CA LEU A 32 -17.40 -1.37 23.08
C LEU A 32 -18.21 -1.86 24.27
N ASP A 33 -18.66 -3.12 24.22
CA ASP A 33 -19.34 -3.77 25.34
C ASP A 33 -18.44 -4.03 26.56
N GLY A 34 -17.13 -3.75 26.43
CA GLY A 34 -16.16 -3.82 27.53
C GLY A 34 -16.00 -2.53 28.33
N GLU A 35 -16.54 -1.40 27.87
CA GLU A 35 -16.39 -0.09 28.53
C GLU A 35 -17.53 0.24 29.51
N ASP A 36 -18.61 -0.55 29.52
CA ASP A 36 -19.83 -0.21 30.25
C ASP A 36 -20.00 -1.13 31.47
N HIS A 37 -19.24 -0.92 32.55
CA HIS A 37 -19.66 -1.25 33.92
C HIS A 37 -18.97 -0.39 34.97
N THR A 38 -19.76 0.52 35.53
CA THR A 38 -19.63 1.04 36.89
C THR A 38 -19.30 -0.06 37.90
N LEU A 39 -18.28 0.17 38.72
CA LEU A 39 -18.15 -0.30 40.11
C LEU A 39 -18.67 -1.71 40.41
N THR A 40 -17.88 -2.76 40.16
CA THR A 40 -17.69 -3.86 41.12
C THR A 40 -16.43 -4.63 40.78
N GLU A 41 -15.59 -4.85 41.79
CA GLU A 41 -14.47 -5.80 41.78
C GLU A 41 -14.95 -7.21 41.39
N SER A 42 -14.01 -8.05 40.90
CA SER A 42 -14.17 -9.45 40.48
C SER A 42 -14.87 -9.60 39.12
N ALA A 43 -14.25 -10.15 38.07
CA ALA A 43 -13.68 -11.49 38.03
C ALA A 43 -12.86 -11.69 36.73
N ALA A 44 -11.80 -12.50 36.82
CA ALA A 44 -11.26 -13.20 35.67
C ALA A 44 -12.37 -14.03 35.01
N ALA A 45 -12.64 -13.78 33.72
CA ALA A 45 -13.47 -14.65 32.91
C ALA A 45 -12.57 -15.33 31.86
N GLU A 46 -11.94 -16.42 32.31
CA GLU A 46 -11.32 -17.40 31.43
C GLU A 46 -12.43 -18.16 30.67
N GLY A 47 -12.66 -17.75 29.43
CA GLY A 47 -13.46 -18.48 28.45
C GLY A 47 -12.98 -18.11 27.04
N PRO A 48 -13.11 -18.98 26.03
CA PRO A 48 -12.63 -18.75 24.66
C PRO A 48 -13.33 -17.56 23.95
N THR A 49 -14.36 -16.98 24.58
CA THR A 49 -15.16 -15.84 24.09
C THR A 49 -15.05 -14.59 24.96
N GLY A 50 -14.08 -14.50 25.87
CA GLY A 50 -13.88 -13.34 26.74
C GLY A 50 -13.67 -12.04 25.94
N LYS A 51 -14.44 -10.99 26.26
CA LYS A 51 -14.37 -9.67 25.59
C LYS A 51 -13.05 -8.96 25.94
N LEU A 52 -12.43 -8.29 24.96
CA LEU A 52 -11.18 -7.53 25.13
C LEU A 52 -11.48 -6.15 25.77
N ALA A 53 -11.76 -6.14 27.07
CA ALA A 53 -11.91 -4.90 27.84
C ALA A 53 -10.56 -4.48 28.43
N GLY A 54 -9.86 -3.54 27.79
CA GLY A 54 -8.61 -2.97 28.28
C GLY A 54 -8.50 -1.49 27.96
N SER A 55 -8.15 -0.66 28.94
CA SER A 55 -7.93 0.79 28.79
C SER A 55 -6.82 1.15 27.79
N ASP A 56 -6.03 0.16 27.37
CA ASP A 56 -4.91 0.24 26.45
C ASP A 56 -5.32 0.09 24.97
N ILE A 57 -6.57 -0.28 24.66
CA ILE A 57 -7.06 -0.41 23.28
C ILE A 57 -7.96 0.79 22.94
N HIS A 58 -7.85 1.29 21.72
CA HIS A 58 -8.71 2.33 21.18
C HIS A 58 -9.21 1.92 19.80
N VAL A 59 -10.52 1.71 19.68
CA VAL A 59 -11.13 1.30 18.41
C VAL A 59 -11.79 2.51 17.75
N THR A 60 -11.70 2.63 16.43
CA THR A 60 -12.30 3.72 15.67
C THR A 60 -12.81 3.27 14.30
N LEU A 61 -13.85 3.96 13.81
CA LEU A 61 -14.30 3.82 12.43
C LEU A 61 -13.69 4.90 11.55
N LEU A 62 -13.19 4.48 10.40
CA LEU A 62 -12.67 5.37 9.36
C LEU A 62 -13.47 5.18 8.07
N PRO A 63 -13.57 6.20 7.20
CA PRO A 63 -14.05 6.01 5.83
C PRO A 63 -13.22 4.97 5.08
N HIS A 64 -13.68 4.65 3.87
CA HIS A 64 -12.95 3.75 2.99
C HIS A 64 -11.50 4.25 2.78
N LEU A 65 -10.53 3.41 3.12
CA LEU A 65 -9.11 3.78 3.23
C LEU A 65 -8.58 4.47 1.99
N TYR A 66 -8.85 3.91 0.81
CA TYR A 66 -8.35 4.38 -0.47
C TYR A 66 -9.01 5.70 -0.95
N ASP A 67 -10.17 6.05 -0.40
CA ASP A 67 -10.89 7.27 -0.78
C ASP A 67 -10.52 8.48 0.09
N MET A 68 -9.91 8.24 1.26
CA MET A 68 -9.41 9.32 2.10
C MET A 68 -8.22 10.02 1.41
N THR A 69 -8.28 11.34 1.32
CA THR A 69 -7.15 12.15 0.86
C THR A 69 -6.06 12.21 1.94
N ARG A 70 -4.86 12.66 1.58
CA ARG A 70 -3.76 12.83 2.52
C ARG A 70 -4.15 13.73 3.70
N ASP A 71 -4.93 14.79 3.44
CA ASP A 71 -5.35 15.78 4.43
C ASP A 71 -6.69 15.43 5.11
N HIS A 72 -7.21 14.22 4.86
CA HIS A 72 -8.42 13.75 5.53
C HIS A 72 -8.14 13.55 7.03
N SER A 73 -9.08 13.95 7.90
CA SER A 73 -8.89 13.90 9.36
C SER A 73 -8.60 12.49 9.89
N GLY A 74 -9.18 11.46 9.27
CA GLY A 74 -8.87 10.06 9.56
C GLY A 74 -7.43 9.65 9.22
N MET A 75 -6.85 10.18 8.13
CA MET A 75 -5.44 9.95 7.79
C MET A 75 -4.51 10.72 8.72
N GLU A 76 -4.89 11.95 9.11
CA GLU A 76 -4.18 12.69 10.15
C GLU A 76 -4.16 11.93 11.47
N PHE A 77 -5.30 11.44 11.92
CA PHE A 77 -5.41 10.62 13.12
C PHE A 77 -4.41 9.46 13.09
N LEU A 78 -4.45 8.62 12.05
CA LEU A 78 -3.55 7.47 11.91
C LEU A 78 -2.07 7.86 11.91
N ARG A 79 -1.70 8.98 11.27
CA ARG A 79 -0.30 9.48 11.31
C ARG A 79 0.15 9.79 12.73
N THR A 80 -0.72 10.40 13.54
CA THR A 80 -0.39 10.84 14.90
C THR A 80 -0.31 9.73 15.96
N VAL A 81 -0.76 8.51 15.67
CA VAL A 81 -0.76 7.40 16.64
C VAL A 81 0.67 6.87 16.86
N PRO A 82 1.30 7.03 18.04
CA PRO A 82 2.68 6.58 18.25
C PRO A 82 2.80 5.08 18.50
N GLY A 83 1.69 4.43 18.88
CA GLY A 83 1.63 3.01 19.22
C GLY A 83 1.34 2.10 18.01
N PRO A 84 1.22 0.79 18.27
CA PRO A 84 0.80 -0.19 17.27
C PRO A 84 -0.59 0.13 16.70
N ILE A 85 -0.75 -0.05 15.40
CA ILE A 85 -2.00 0.19 14.68
C ILE A 85 -2.42 -1.10 13.98
N ILE A 86 -3.67 -1.50 14.16
CA ILE A 86 -4.30 -2.58 13.40
C ILE A 86 -5.32 -1.93 12.46
N VAL A 87 -5.07 -1.97 11.16
CA VAL A 87 -5.94 -1.39 10.13
C VAL A 87 -6.66 -2.51 9.41
N MET A 88 -7.98 -2.51 9.49
CA MET A 88 -8.85 -3.47 8.82
C MET A 88 -9.55 -2.77 7.67
N GLY A 89 -9.53 -3.33 6.46
CA GLY A 89 -10.14 -2.67 5.31
C GLY A 89 -10.61 -3.63 4.23
N TRP A 90 -11.50 -3.16 3.38
CA TRP A 90 -12.05 -3.91 2.24
C TRP A 90 -11.12 -3.90 1.02
N LEU A 91 -9.83 -4.15 1.25
CA LEU A 91 -8.73 -4.12 0.28
C LEU A 91 -7.73 -5.24 0.62
N TYR A 92 -6.93 -5.68 -0.36
CA TYR A 92 -5.87 -6.66 -0.08
C TYR A 92 -4.83 -6.06 0.88
N GLU A 93 -4.16 -6.89 1.69
CA GLU A 93 -3.22 -6.42 2.71
C GLU A 93 -2.13 -5.51 2.14
N ARG A 94 -1.54 -5.86 0.98
CA ARG A 94 -0.57 -5.00 0.29
C ARG A 94 -1.16 -3.65 -0.09
N ALA A 95 -2.39 -3.65 -0.61
CA ALA A 95 -3.08 -2.41 -0.96
C ALA A 95 -3.34 -1.53 0.28
N ILE A 96 -3.71 -2.12 1.43
CA ILE A 96 -3.85 -1.42 2.70
C ILE A 96 -2.50 -0.79 3.10
N ARG A 97 -1.45 -1.61 3.19
CA ARG A 97 -0.11 -1.20 3.65
C ARG A 97 0.45 -0.03 2.85
N TRP A 98 0.36 -0.10 1.52
CA TRP A 98 0.97 0.90 0.66
C TRP A 98 0.09 2.13 0.45
N THR A 99 -1.23 2.00 0.63
CA THR A 99 -2.11 3.18 0.72
C THR A 99 -1.80 3.99 1.99
N LEU A 100 -1.56 3.30 3.12
CA LEU A 100 -1.13 3.92 4.37
C LEU A 100 0.25 4.57 4.22
N ASP A 101 1.21 3.86 3.65
CA ASP A 101 2.57 4.37 3.41
C ASP A 101 2.55 5.66 2.60
N ARG A 102 1.82 5.64 1.48
CA ARG A 102 1.62 6.81 0.62
C ARG A 102 0.99 7.99 1.36
N ALA A 103 0.06 7.71 2.27
CA ALA A 103 -0.58 8.73 3.09
C ALA A 103 0.32 9.26 4.22
N GLY A 104 1.56 8.76 4.36
CA GLY A 104 2.51 9.13 5.40
C GLY A 104 2.30 8.38 6.73
N VAL A 105 1.48 7.32 6.72
CA VAL A 105 1.29 6.44 7.89
C VAL A 105 2.32 5.31 7.79
N HIS A 106 3.56 5.63 8.18
CA HIS A 106 4.68 4.68 8.14
C HIS A 106 4.74 3.80 9.39
N GLY A 107 5.31 2.60 9.26
CA GLY A 107 5.51 1.67 10.37
C GLY A 107 6.06 0.34 9.89
N GLN A 108 6.58 -0.45 10.82
CA GLN A 108 7.04 -1.80 10.57
C GLN A 108 5.84 -2.71 10.29
N VAL A 109 6.01 -3.68 9.39
CA VAL A 109 4.92 -4.58 8.99
C VAL A 109 4.66 -5.57 10.12
N GLY A 110 3.42 -5.62 10.61
CA GLY A 110 2.95 -6.63 11.55
C GLY A 110 2.43 -7.87 10.82
N GLU A 111 2.72 -9.04 11.36
CA GLU A 111 2.27 -10.32 10.81
C GLU A 111 0.78 -10.58 11.11
N THR A 112 0.03 -10.92 10.06
CA THR A 112 -1.37 -11.35 10.12
C THR A 112 -1.49 -12.80 9.65
N LEU A 113 -2.26 -13.61 10.36
CA LEU A 113 -2.48 -15.03 10.04
C LEU A 113 -3.81 -15.27 9.29
N LEU A 114 -4.79 -14.37 9.47
CA LEU A 114 -6.04 -14.44 8.72
C LEU A 114 -5.81 -13.92 7.28
N LYS A 115 -5.61 -14.84 6.34
CA LYS A 115 -5.37 -14.51 4.92
C LYS A 115 -6.61 -14.71 4.06
N TYR A 116 -6.70 -13.91 2.99
CA TYR A 116 -7.70 -14.11 1.95
C TYR A 116 -7.41 -15.42 1.21
N ALA A 117 -8.38 -16.34 1.17
CA ALA A 117 -8.26 -17.58 0.42
C ALA A 117 -8.09 -17.25 -1.08
N GLN A 118 -6.91 -17.52 -1.61
CA GLN A 118 -6.68 -17.54 -3.05
C GLN A 118 -7.06 -18.93 -3.54
N GLU A 119 -7.76 -19.04 -4.67
CA GLU A 119 -7.85 -20.32 -5.37
C GLU A 119 -6.41 -20.71 -5.70
N GLU A 120 -5.92 -21.80 -5.10
CA GLU A 120 -4.57 -22.31 -5.34
C GLU A 120 -4.45 -22.61 -6.84
N ASP A 121 -3.70 -21.78 -7.57
CA ASP A 121 -3.17 -22.20 -8.86
C ASP A 121 -2.13 -23.28 -8.53
N GLU A 122 -2.48 -24.56 -8.76
CA GLU A 122 -1.63 -25.74 -8.50
C GLU A 122 -0.24 -25.68 -9.18
N ASP A 123 -0.02 -24.71 -10.09
CA ASP A 123 1.23 -24.46 -10.82
C ASP A 123 2.05 -23.26 -10.29
N ALA A 124 1.55 -22.51 -9.29
CA ALA A 124 2.29 -21.41 -8.68
C ALA A 124 3.24 -21.96 -7.62
N ALA A 125 4.43 -22.40 -8.04
CA ALA A 125 5.51 -22.59 -7.09
C ALA A 125 5.68 -21.29 -6.29
N ASP A 126 5.64 -21.39 -4.96
CA ASP A 126 6.03 -20.32 -4.03
C ASP A 126 7.52 -20.00 -4.24
N GLU A 127 7.85 -19.32 -5.35
CA GLU A 127 9.15 -18.69 -5.50
C GLU A 127 9.19 -17.56 -4.48
N VAL A 128 9.77 -17.87 -3.32
CA VAL A 128 10.13 -16.90 -2.29
C VAL A 128 11.13 -15.93 -2.91
N HIS A 129 10.64 -14.87 -3.54
CA HIS A 129 11.48 -13.82 -4.07
C HIS A 129 12.10 -13.08 -2.89
N GLU A 130 13.43 -13.11 -2.76
CA GLU A 130 14.12 -12.25 -1.81
C GLU A 130 13.67 -10.80 -2.05
N PRO A 131 13.40 -10.02 -0.99
CA PRO A 131 12.88 -8.66 -1.15
C PRO A 131 13.95 -7.78 -1.80
N ARG A 132 13.86 -7.63 -3.12
CA ARG A 132 14.71 -6.73 -3.93
C ARG A 132 14.17 -5.29 -3.97
N GLY A 133 13.06 -5.03 -3.29
CA GLY A 133 12.43 -3.73 -3.30
C GLY A 133 13.18 -2.70 -2.47
N ILE A 134 13.04 -1.43 -2.86
CA ILE A 134 13.69 -0.28 -2.20
C ILE A 134 13.14 0.05 -0.80
N GLY A 135 12.11 -0.67 -0.32
CA GLY A 135 11.56 -0.57 1.04
C GLY A 135 10.89 0.78 1.33
N SER A 136 10.26 0.97 2.50
CA SER A 136 9.69 2.28 2.90
C SER A 136 10.78 3.21 3.46
N VAL A 137 10.53 4.53 3.46
CA VAL A 137 11.40 5.55 4.08
C VAL A 137 10.85 5.99 5.43
N ASP A 138 11.71 6.53 6.30
CA ASP A 138 11.33 7.11 7.60
C ASP A 138 10.42 6.21 8.45
N VAL A 139 10.77 4.93 8.57
CA VAL A 139 9.94 3.93 9.25
C VAL A 139 10.07 4.05 10.77
N PRO A 140 9.03 4.52 11.50
CA PRO A 140 9.06 4.62 12.95
C PRO A 140 9.04 3.24 13.62
N ASN A 141 9.50 3.17 14.87
CA ASN A 141 9.42 1.98 15.71
C ASN A 141 7.99 1.77 16.28
N ARG A 142 7.03 1.55 15.36
CA ARG A 142 5.65 1.11 15.64
C ARG A 142 5.25 0.06 14.60
N MET A 143 4.44 -0.90 15.03
CA MET A 143 3.91 -1.94 14.15
C MET A 143 2.60 -1.50 13.49
N ILE A 144 2.42 -1.83 12.21
CA ILE A 144 1.16 -1.67 11.48
C ILE A 144 0.73 -3.05 10.96
N TYR A 145 -0.38 -3.55 11.48
CA TYR A 145 -1.02 -4.80 11.04
C TYR A 145 -2.12 -4.44 10.04
N CYS A 146 -2.14 -5.12 8.89
CA CYS A 146 -3.11 -4.85 7.82
C CYS A 146 -3.99 -6.08 7.63
N LEU A 147 -5.29 -5.98 7.94
CA LEU A 147 -6.24 -7.08 7.81
C LEU A 147 -7.21 -6.83 6.64
N ASP A 148 -7.33 -7.81 5.76
CA ASP A 148 -8.29 -7.81 4.66
C ASP A 148 -9.67 -8.30 5.14
N LEU A 149 -10.65 -7.39 5.20
CA LEU A 149 -12.03 -7.71 5.61
C LEU A 149 -12.77 -8.64 4.65
N ARG A 150 -12.16 -9.01 3.51
CA ARG A 150 -12.71 -10.00 2.58
C ARG A 150 -12.27 -11.43 2.89
N ALA A 151 -11.35 -11.62 3.84
CA ALA A 151 -10.80 -12.94 4.16
C ALA A 151 -11.81 -13.89 4.80
N SER A 152 -12.82 -13.36 5.50
CA SER A 152 -13.90 -14.14 6.09
C SER A 152 -15.21 -13.34 6.10
N GLU A 153 -16.34 -14.05 6.14
CA GLU A 153 -17.67 -13.47 6.39
C GLU A 153 -18.02 -13.46 7.89
N SER A 154 -17.23 -14.13 8.73
CA SER A 154 -17.45 -14.29 10.17
C SER A 154 -16.68 -13.23 10.96
N ALA A 155 -17.39 -12.44 11.77
CA ALA A 155 -16.78 -11.49 12.70
C ALA A 155 -15.85 -12.18 13.72
N GLU A 156 -16.17 -13.42 14.11
CA GLU A 156 -15.41 -14.16 15.12
C GLU A 156 -13.99 -14.46 14.65
N ASP A 157 -13.79 -14.74 13.36
CA ASP A 157 -12.46 -15.04 12.80
C ASP A 157 -11.55 -13.81 12.91
N PHE A 158 -12.09 -12.63 12.63
CA PHE A 158 -11.39 -11.37 12.82
C PHE A 158 -11.13 -11.06 14.29
N ILE A 159 -12.09 -11.34 15.18
CA ILE A 159 -11.93 -11.13 16.62
C ILE A 159 -10.83 -12.03 17.19
N GLN A 160 -10.76 -13.30 16.76
CA GLN A 160 -9.71 -14.23 17.17
C GLN A 160 -8.33 -13.74 16.71
N GLU A 161 -8.23 -13.27 15.48
CA GLU A 161 -6.98 -12.72 14.96
C GLU A 161 -6.58 -11.42 15.69
N LEU A 162 -7.54 -10.55 15.99
CA LEU A 162 -7.29 -9.33 16.78
C LEU A 162 -6.80 -9.65 18.20
N ARG A 163 -7.40 -10.65 18.87
CA ARG A 163 -6.93 -11.13 20.18
C ARG A 163 -5.47 -11.58 20.10
N ARG A 164 -5.15 -12.42 19.13
CA ARG A 164 -3.77 -12.89 18.92
C ARG A 164 -2.80 -11.73 18.73
N ILE A 165 -3.08 -10.81 17.81
CA ILE A 165 -2.20 -9.65 17.55
C ILE A 165 -2.04 -8.79 18.81
N ILE A 166 -3.12 -8.54 19.55
CA ILE A 166 -3.07 -7.74 20.78
C ILE A 166 -2.22 -8.43 21.85
N ASP A 167 -2.34 -9.75 22.01
CA ASP A 167 -1.55 -10.52 22.97
C ASP A 167 -0.07 -10.57 22.57
N ASP A 168 0.24 -10.69 21.28
CA ASP A 168 1.61 -10.62 20.75
C ASP A 168 2.24 -9.25 21.01
N VAL A 169 1.49 -8.17 20.74
CA VAL A 169 1.93 -6.79 21.01
C VAL A 169 2.17 -6.57 22.51
N ARG A 170 1.27 -7.05 23.37
CA ARG A 170 1.41 -6.94 24.83
C ARG A 170 2.62 -7.72 25.34
N SER A 171 2.89 -8.89 24.75
CA SER A 171 4.04 -9.72 25.09
C SER A 171 5.35 -9.05 24.66
N ALA A 172 5.38 -8.41 23.49
CA ALA A 172 6.55 -7.67 23.00
C ALA A 172 6.84 -6.38 23.79
N ALA A 173 5.81 -5.75 24.38
CA ALA A 173 5.95 -4.52 25.16
C ALA A 173 6.63 -4.70 26.53
N LEU A 174 6.93 -5.93 26.95
CA LEU A 174 7.65 -6.22 28.21
C LEU A 174 9.18 -6.04 28.10
N GLU A 175 9.71 -5.76 26.92
CA GLU A 175 11.12 -5.37 26.76
C GLU A 175 11.31 -3.85 26.90
N PRO A 176 12.26 -3.37 27.74
CA PRO A 176 12.46 -1.95 27.98
C PRO A 176 13.10 -1.29 26.75
N GLN A 177 12.27 -0.71 25.88
CA GLN A 177 12.76 0.14 24.80
C GLN A 177 12.99 1.56 25.33
N PHE A 178 14.26 2.00 25.29
CA PHE A 178 14.68 3.35 25.60
C PHE A 178 14.08 4.34 24.60
N ASP A 179 13.39 5.34 25.13
CA ASP A 179 12.73 6.41 24.38
C ASP A 179 13.66 7.63 24.33
N LEU A 180 14.00 8.08 23.11
CA LEU A 180 14.67 9.36 22.91
C LEU A 180 14.06 10.08 21.70
N MET A 181 13.10 10.94 22.02
CA MET A 181 12.68 12.17 21.31
C MET A 181 12.22 12.03 19.86
N ASP A 182 10.91 11.89 19.68
CA ASP A 182 10.21 12.41 18.50
C ASP A 182 9.24 13.53 18.90
N PHE A 183 9.57 14.76 18.49
CA PHE A 183 8.70 15.93 18.68
C PHE A 183 8.52 16.73 17.38
N ILE A 184 7.24 17.10 17.19
CA ILE A 184 6.62 18.08 16.27
C ILE A 184 6.43 17.67 14.80
N LYS A 185 5.17 17.39 14.44
CA LYS A 185 4.45 18.13 13.38
C LYS A 185 2.92 17.90 13.45
N GLY A 186 2.19 19.01 13.54
CA GLY A 186 0.74 19.09 13.34
C GLY A 186 -0.08 18.81 14.59
N ARG A 187 -0.69 19.86 15.18
CA ARG A 187 -1.86 19.68 16.06
C ARG A 187 -3.10 19.89 15.19
N PRO A 188 -3.87 18.82 14.86
CA PRO A 188 -5.18 18.98 14.26
C PRO A 188 -6.08 19.80 15.20
N SER A 189 -7.13 20.43 14.67
CA SER A 189 -8.07 21.13 15.54
C SER A 189 -8.69 20.13 16.53
N ALA A 190 -8.73 20.46 17.83
CA ALA A 190 -9.18 19.55 18.89
C ALA A 190 -10.57 18.94 18.60
N ARG A 191 -11.43 19.70 17.89
CA ARG A 191 -12.78 19.30 17.48
C ARG A 191 -12.80 18.23 16.37
N GLN A 192 -11.79 18.16 15.50
CA GLN A 192 -11.72 17.13 14.44
C GLN A 192 -11.27 15.78 14.99
N LEU A 193 -10.37 15.77 15.98
CA LEU A 193 -9.91 14.52 16.62
C LEU A 193 -10.94 13.93 17.58
N GLU A 194 -11.75 14.77 18.24
CA GLU A 194 -12.75 14.34 19.23
C GLU A 194 -13.73 13.29 18.67
N ARG A 195 -14.04 13.32 17.36
CA ARG A 195 -14.94 12.32 16.75
C ARG A 195 -14.33 10.91 16.74
N TYR A 196 -13.01 10.78 16.54
CA TYR A 196 -12.33 9.49 16.51
C TYR A 196 -12.10 8.93 17.92
N LEU A 197 -12.14 9.80 18.94
CA LEU A 197 -12.06 9.40 20.35
C LEU A 197 -13.37 8.84 20.92
N ASN A 198 -14.47 8.91 20.16
CA ASN A 198 -15.82 8.50 20.62
C ASN A 198 -16.43 7.44 19.68
N PRO A 199 -15.94 6.20 19.72
CA PRO A 199 -16.36 5.14 18.81
C PRO A 199 -17.85 4.79 18.84
N GLN A 200 -18.47 4.74 20.03
CA GLN A 200 -19.91 4.45 20.15
C GLN A 200 -20.76 5.50 19.42
N ARG A 201 -20.38 6.78 19.55
CA ARG A 201 -21.06 7.89 18.87
C ARG A 201 -20.93 7.78 17.35
N GLN A 202 -19.79 7.33 16.84
CA GLN A 202 -19.57 7.12 15.41
C GLN A 202 -20.43 5.97 14.87
N LEU A 203 -20.50 4.84 15.59
CA LEU A 203 -21.35 3.71 15.20
C LEU A 203 -22.81 4.12 15.09
N HIS A 204 -23.38 4.70 16.15
CA HIS A 204 -24.78 5.12 16.16
C HIS A 204 -25.10 6.16 15.09
N ALA A 205 -24.18 7.11 14.86
CA ALA A 205 -24.33 8.07 13.78
C ALA A 205 -24.32 7.39 12.39
N ARG A 206 -23.47 6.38 12.20
CA ARG A 206 -23.43 5.62 10.95
C ARG A 206 -24.72 4.82 10.73
N GLU A 207 -25.20 4.10 11.75
CA GLU A 207 -26.45 3.34 11.70
C GLU A 207 -27.64 4.25 11.33
N ALA A 208 -27.73 5.41 11.98
CA ALA A 208 -28.77 6.39 11.70
C ALA A 208 -28.69 6.93 10.26
N PHE A 209 -27.48 7.25 9.77
CA PHE A 209 -27.29 7.73 8.40
C PHE A 209 -27.64 6.67 7.34
N ASP A 210 -27.25 5.42 7.56
CA ASP A 210 -27.57 4.31 6.65
C ASP A 210 -29.07 3.99 6.66
N ALA A 211 -29.76 4.17 7.80
CA ALA A 211 -31.22 4.12 7.92
C ALA A 211 -31.94 5.33 7.29
N GLY A 212 -31.21 6.34 6.79
CA GLY A 212 -31.76 7.49 6.08
C GLY A 212 -32.04 8.73 6.94
N ALA A 213 -31.53 8.79 8.18
CA ALA A 213 -31.63 9.99 8.99
C ALA A 213 -30.83 11.15 8.37
N ALA A 214 -31.46 12.33 8.26
CA ALA A 214 -30.87 13.54 7.70
C ALA A 214 -30.54 14.60 8.78
N ASP A 215 -30.36 14.18 10.02
CA ASP A 215 -30.11 15.05 11.17
C ASP A 215 -28.69 15.68 11.12
N PRO A 216 -28.54 17.00 11.28
CA PRO A 216 -27.23 17.67 11.35
C PRO A 216 -26.29 17.11 12.43
N THR A 217 -26.82 16.65 13.57
CA THR A 217 -26.03 16.09 14.68
C THR A 217 -25.42 14.73 14.33
N VAL A 218 -26.11 13.94 13.51
CA VAL A 218 -25.61 12.69 12.94
C VAL A 218 -24.48 12.98 11.95
N ARG A 219 -24.64 14.00 11.10
CA ARG A 219 -23.60 14.40 10.14
C ARG A 219 -22.33 14.91 10.82
N GLU A 220 -22.45 15.64 11.92
CA GLU A 220 -21.30 16.16 12.67
C GLU A 220 -20.48 15.05 13.35
N ALA A 221 -21.12 13.95 13.75
CA ALA A 221 -20.45 12.81 14.34
C ALA A 221 -19.70 11.93 13.32
N LEU A 222 -20.04 12.05 12.03
CA LEU A 222 -19.40 11.29 10.96
C LEU A 222 -18.11 11.95 10.46
N PRO A 223 -17.14 11.16 9.96
CA PRO A 223 -15.99 11.68 9.21
C PRO A 223 -16.43 12.48 7.98
N GLU A 224 -15.53 13.29 7.43
CA GLU A 224 -15.79 14.03 6.19
C GLU A 224 -16.17 13.07 5.03
N ASP A 225 -17.03 13.56 4.13
CA ASP A 225 -17.43 12.77 2.96
C ASP A 225 -16.22 12.54 2.04
N THR A 226 -15.96 11.26 1.73
CA THR A 226 -14.97 10.86 0.74
C THR A 226 -15.64 10.59 -0.61
N ARG A 227 -14.88 10.77 -1.71
CA ARG A 227 -15.33 10.44 -3.07
C ARG A 227 -14.53 9.26 -3.59
N ARG A 228 -15.14 8.40 -4.41
CA ARG A 228 -14.43 7.29 -5.07
C ARG A 228 -13.27 7.81 -5.92
N ARG A 229 -12.08 7.26 -5.72
CA ARG A 229 -10.85 7.68 -6.41
C ARG A 229 -10.30 6.59 -7.33
N TRP A 230 -9.39 7.00 -8.22
CA TRP A 230 -8.65 6.10 -9.10
C TRP A 230 -7.22 6.63 -9.25
N TYR A 231 -6.26 5.93 -8.67
CA TYR A 231 -4.83 6.26 -8.71
C TYR A 231 -3.93 5.06 -8.39
N PRO A 232 -2.72 4.98 -8.95
CA PRO A 232 -1.78 3.93 -8.61
C PRO A 232 -1.23 4.10 -7.19
N VAL A 233 -0.93 2.98 -6.54
CA VAL A 233 -0.21 2.89 -5.27
C VAL A 233 1.04 2.03 -5.52
N ILE A 234 2.20 2.47 -5.04
CA ILE A 234 3.47 1.75 -5.26
C ILE A 234 3.78 0.88 -4.05
N ASP A 235 3.99 -0.40 -4.30
CA ASP A 235 4.55 -1.35 -3.35
C ASP A 235 6.07 -1.27 -3.37
N TYR A 236 6.65 -0.52 -2.42
CA TYR A 236 8.11 -0.37 -2.37
C TYR A 236 8.85 -1.61 -1.86
N SER A 237 8.16 -2.62 -1.30
CA SER A 237 8.80 -3.90 -0.97
C SER A 237 9.07 -4.76 -2.20
N ARG A 238 8.36 -4.49 -3.32
CA ARG A 238 8.61 -5.12 -4.62
C ARG A 238 9.29 -4.20 -5.62
N CYS A 239 9.09 -2.88 -5.53
CA CYS A 239 9.64 -1.94 -6.50
C CYS A 239 11.17 -1.89 -6.46
N THR A 240 11.82 -2.26 -7.56
CA THR A 240 13.27 -2.19 -7.77
C THR A 240 13.76 -0.82 -8.26
N ASN A 241 12.88 0.18 -8.30
CA ASN A 241 13.16 1.53 -8.82
C ASN A 241 13.57 1.55 -10.32
N CYS A 242 13.03 0.63 -11.14
CA CYS A 242 13.39 0.49 -12.57
C CYS A 242 12.89 1.62 -13.50
N MET A 243 12.06 2.54 -13.01
CA MET A 243 11.51 3.70 -13.75
C MET A 243 10.58 3.43 -14.95
N GLU A 244 10.29 2.18 -15.31
CA GLU A 244 9.39 1.91 -16.46
C GLU A 244 7.99 2.52 -16.31
N CYS A 245 7.49 2.64 -15.08
CA CYS A 245 6.15 3.19 -14.83
C CYS A 245 6.04 4.69 -15.10
N ILE A 246 7.12 5.47 -14.90
CA ILE A 246 7.14 6.91 -15.22
C ILE A 246 7.24 7.11 -16.73
N ASP A 247 8.10 6.35 -17.41
CA ASP A 247 8.26 6.40 -18.87
C ASP A 247 6.99 5.98 -19.61
N PHE A 248 6.28 4.99 -19.08
CA PHE A 248 5.04 4.51 -19.67
C PHE A 248 3.86 5.49 -19.45
N CYS A 249 3.86 6.27 -18.37
CA CYS A 249 2.69 7.07 -17.98
C CYS A 249 2.60 8.40 -18.73
N LEU A 250 1.81 8.42 -19.81
CA LEU A 250 1.52 9.64 -20.58
C LEU A 250 0.72 10.71 -19.83
N PHE A 251 0.22 10.42 -18.63
CA PHE A 251 -0.62 11.33 -17.85
C PHE A 251 0.15 12.10 -16.76
N GLY A 252 1.48 11.91 -16.67
CA GLY A 252 2.32 12.61 -15.68
C GLY A 252 1.94 12.30 -14.23
N VAL A 253 1.55 11.05 -13.95
CA VAL A 253 1.12 10.61 -12.60
C VAL A 253 2.32 10.37 -11.68
N TYR A 254 3.46 10.01 -12.25
CA TYR A 254 4.67 9.67 -11.52
C TYR A 254 5.71 10.78 -11.62
N GLY A 255 6.54 10.88 -10.59
CA GLY A 255 7.72 11.74 -10.51
C GLY A 255 8.82 11.03 -9.74
N VAL A 256 9.93 11.72 -9.49
CA VAL A 256 11.04 11.24 -8.66
C VAL A 256 11.31 12.24 -7.54
N ASP A 257 11.71 11.76 -6.37
CA ASP A 257 12.17 12.64 -5.29
C ASP A 257 13.63 13.09 -5.48
N ALA A 258 14.16 13.80 -4.49
CA ALA A 258 15.54 14.29 -4.49
C ALA A 258 16.61 13.18 -4.43
N LEU A 259 16.23 11.93 -4.18
CA LEU A 259 17.11 10.75 -4.13
C LEU A 259 16.87 9.83 -5.33
N ASP A 260 16.26 10.34 -6.40
CA ASP A 260 15.88 9.59 -7.61
C ASP A 260 15.01 8.37 -7.31
N ARG A 261 14.16 8.48 -6.29
CA ARG A 261 13.20 7.44 -5.93
C ARG A 261 11.85 7.73 -6.56
N ILE A 262 11.32 6.74 -7.27
CA ILE A 262 10.00 6.83 -7.92
C ILE A 262 8.91 7.12 -6.88
N LEU A 263 7.99 8.03 -7.21
CA LEU A 263 6.81 8.32 -6.41
C LEU A 263 5.61 8.66 -7.29
N VAL A 264 4.41 8.53 -6.74
CA VAL A 264 3.19 9.04 -7.38
C VAL A 264 3.04 10.51 -6.98
N GLU A 265 3.27 11.41 -7.93
CA GLU A 265 3.28 12.86 -7.71
C GLU A 265 1.86 13.40 -7.89
N GLU A 266 1.32 13.30 -9.11
CA GLU A 266 0.01 13.81 -9.48
C GLU A 266 -1.03 12.68 -9.62
N GLN A 267 -1.42 12.12 -8.48
CA GLN A 267 -2.32 10.95 -8.44
C GLN A 267 -3.67 11.15 -9.14
N ASP A 268 -4.23 12.37 -9.08
CA ASP A 268 -5.55 12.67 -9.66
C ASP A 268 -5.50 12.90 -11.18
N ASN A 269 -4.30 12.99 -11.78
CA ASN A 269 -4.13 12.99 -13.23
C ASN A 269 -4.31 11.60 -13.85
N CYS A 270 -4.37 10.55 -13.03
CA CYS A 270 -4.52 9.19 -13.53
C CYS A 270 -5.83 9.02 -14.31
N LYS A 271 -5.72 8.56 -15.57
CA LYS A 271 -6.89 8.25 -16.39
C LYS A 271 -7.73 7.18 -15.70
N LYS A 272 -8.98 7.53 -15.36
CA LYS A 272 -9.95 6.64 -14.72
C LYS A 272 -10.03 5.29 -15.45
N GLY A 273 -9.77 4.21 -14.71
CA GLY A 273 -9.86 2.84 -15.21
C GLY A 273 -8.67 2.35 -16.02
N CYS A 274 -7.58 3.12 -16.12
CA CYS A 274 -6.34 2.68 -16.78
C CYS A 274 -5.39 2.01 -15.77
N PRO A 275 -5.10 0.69 -15.88
CA PRO A 275 -4.15 -0.02 -15.03
C PRO A 275 -2.82 -0.31 -15.73
N ALA A 276 -2.52 0.38 -16.83
CA ALA A 276 -1.50 -0.06 -17.78
C ALA A 276 -0.08 -0.06 -17.20
N CYS A 277 0.25 0.90 -16.32
CA CYS A 277 1.50 0.91 -15.56
C CYS A 277 1.66 -0.27 -14.58
N SER A 278 0.56 -0.93 -14.17
CA SER A 278 0.61 -2.16 -13.38
C SER A 278 1.02 -3.37 -14.20
N ARG A 279 0.74 -3.36 -15.52
CA ARG A 279 1.09 -4.47 -16.42
C ARG A 279 2.50 -4.37 -17.00
N VAL A 280 3.05 -3.15 -17.08
CA VAL A 280 4.43 -2.95 -17.53
C VAL A 280 5.43 -3.20 -16.41
N CYS A 281 5.04 -3.00 -15.14
CA CYS A 281 5.95 -3.17 -14.01
C CYS A 281 6.45 -4.63 -13.90
N PRO A 282 7.77 -4.88 -14.03
CA PRO A 282 8.32 -6.24 -14.05
C PRO A 282 8.12 -6.99 -12.72
N GLU A 283 8.07 -6.24 -11.62
CA GLU A 283 7.96 -6.76 -10.24
C GLU A 283 6.51 -6.76 -9.70
N ASN A 284 5.52 -6.39 -10.53
CA ASN A 284 4.11 -6.25 -10.11
C ASN A 284 3.94 -5.35 -8.86
N ALA A 285 4.74 -4.28 -8.80
CA ALA A 285 4.78 -3.35 -7.66
C ALA A 285 3.68 -2.27 -7.71
N ILE A 286 3.08 -2.00 -8.87
CA ILE A 286 2.04 -0.98 -9.00
C ILE A 286 0.66 -1.59 -8.75
N ILE A 287 -0.03 -1.07 -7.74
CA ILE A 287 -1.33 -1.54 -7.25
C ILE A 287 -2.42 -0.53 -7.62
N PHE A 288 -3.56 -1.03 -8.10
CA PHE A 288 -4.81 -0.29 -8.22
C PHE A 288 -5.88 -0.95 -7.35
N PRO A 289 -6.09 -0.50 -6.11
CA PRO A 289 -6.92 -1.20 -5.11
C PRO A 289 -8.38 -1.48 -5.54
N HIS A 290 -8.92 -0.71 -6.49
CA HIS A 290 -10.27 -0.91 -7.05
C HIS A 290 -10.30 -1.59 -8.42
N HIS A 291 -9.18 -2.12 -8.88
CA HIS A 291 -9.16 -2.91 -10.09
C HIS A 291 -9.86 -4.27 -9.87
N LYS A 292 -10.42 -4.84 -10.93
CA LYS A 292 -11.20 -6.09 -10.86
C LYS A 292 -10.33 -7.34 -10.70
N SER A 293 -9.13 -7.33 -11.27
CA SER A 293 -8.16 -8.43 -11.14
C SER A 293 -7.50 -8.36 -9.75
N PRO A 294 -7.52 -9.45 -8.97
CA PRO A 294 -6.89 -9.55 -7.65
C PRO A 294 -5.42 -9.12 -7.64
N ALA A 295 -4.60 -9.63 -8.57
CA ALA A 295 -3.16 -9.33 -8.63
C ALA A 295 -2.89 -7.82 -8.79
N ILE A 296 -3.59 -7.15 -9.71
CA ILE A 296 -3.48 -5.69 -9.89
C ILE A 296 -4.05 -4.93 -8.66
N ALA A 297 -5.05 -5.50 -7.99
CA ALA A 297 -5.65 -4.91 -6.80
C ALA A 297 -4.82 -5.10 -5.54
N GLY A 298 -3.68 -5.78 -5.61
CA GLY A 298 -2.73 -5.96 -4.51
C GLY A 298 -2.85 -7.31 -3.80
N ALA A 299 -3.53 -8.30 -4.38
CA ALA A 299 -3.42 -9.69 -3.94
C ALA A 299 -2.01 -10.22 -4.21
N ASP A 300 -1.66 -11.33 -3.56
CA ASP A 300 -0.50 -12.12 -3.99
C ASP A 300 -0.82 -12.88 -5.28
N GLY A 301 0.22 -13.27 -6.02
CA GLY A 301 0.10 -13.85 -7.36
C GLY A 301 0.59 -12.92 -8.49
N GLU A 302 0.86 -13.52 -9.66
CA GLU A 302 1.33 -12.81 -10.83
C GLU A 302 0.19 -12.10 -11.57
N VAL A 303 0.46 -10.89 -12.08
CA VAL A 303 -0.45 -10.23 -13.01
C VAL A 303 -0.39 -11.00 -14.33
N GLY A 304 -1.38 -11.88 -14.54
CA GLY A 304 -1.59 -12.76 -15.71
C GLY A 304 -0.64 -12.52 -16.89
N GLY A 305 0.22 -13.51 -17.12
CA GLY A 305 1.37 -13.52 -18.01
C GLY A 305 1.11 -13.12 -19.46
N ILE A 306 1.04 -11.81 -19.69
CA ILE A 306 1.63 -11.23 -20.89
C ILE A 306 2.66 -10.23 -20.38
N LYS A 307 3.81 -10.76 -19.89
CA LYS A 307 5.05 -9.98 -19.85
C LYS A 307 5.35 -9.66 -21.30
N ILE A 308 4.79 -8.54 -21.78
CA ILE A 308 5.09 -8.00 -23.09
C ILE A 308 6.55 -7.58 -22.98
N ASP A 309 7.43 -8.47 -23.41
CA ASP A 309 8.83 -8.12 -23.59
C ASP A 309 8.87 -7.05 -24.69
N LEU A 310 8.97 -5.79 -24.24
CA LEU A 310 9.01 -4.62 -25.10
C LEU A 310 10.18 -4.75 -26.09
N SER A 311 11.26 -5.43 -25.72
CA SER A 311 12.37 -5.76 -26.61
C SER A 311 11.88 -6.61 -27.77
N ARG A 312 11.20 -7.72 -27.50
CA ARG A 312 10.61 -8.57 -28.56
C ARG A 312 9.52 -7.87 -29.36
N LEU A 313 8.74 -6.98 -28.73
CA LEU A 313 7.66 -6.25 -29.41
C LEU A 313 8.19 -5.16 -30.35
N PHE A 314 9.32 -4.53 -30.04
CA PHE A 314 9.98 -3.51 -30.85
C PHE A 314 11.14 -4.03 -31.72
N GLY A 315 11.24 -5.35 -31.91
CA GLY A 315 12.18 -5.95 -32.87
C GLY A 315 13.57 -6.28 -32.33
N GLY A 316 13.73 -6.33 -31.00
CA GLY A 316 14.86 -6.99 -30.34
C GLY A 316 14.70 -8.50 -30.45
N ASP A 317 15.52 -9.12 -31.30
CA ASP A 317 15.41 -10.52 -31.68
C ASP A 317 16.14 -11.47 -30.71
N ASP A 318 15.45 -12.58 -30.39
CA ASP A 318 15.83 -13.95 -29.98
C ASP A 318 17.26 -14.30 -29.51
N GLY A 319 17.94 -13.39 -28.81
CA GLY A 319 19.30 -13.60 -28.29
C GLY A 319 20.41 -13.23 -29.28
N ALA A 320 20.09 -12.48 -30.34
CA ALA A 320 21.10 -11.85 -31.20
C ALA A 320 21.72 -10.66 -30.47
N SER A 321 23.04 -10.52 -30.53
CA SER A 321 23.74 -9.36 -29.98
C SER A 321 23.36 -8.08 -30.74
N ALA A 322 23.40 -6.92 -30.08
CA ALA A 322 23.11 -5.62 -30.73
C ALA A 322 23.96 -5.39 -32.01
N LEU A 323 25.15 -5.98 -32.05
CA LEU A 323 26.04 -5.96 -33.21
C LEU A 323 25.48 -6.76 -34.40
N GLU A 324 24.94 -7.95 -34.14
CA GLU A 324 24.37 -8.82 -35.18
C GLU A 324 23.12 -8.20 -35.78
N THR A 325 22.25 -7.63 -34.95
CA THR A 325 21.06 -6.90 -35.42
C THR A 325 21.47 -5.70 -36.28
N ALA A 326 22.47 -4.92 -35.84
CA ALA A 326 22.97 -3.78 -36.61
C ALA A 326 23.58 -4.18 -37.96
N VAL A 327 24.30 -5.30 -38.01
CA VAL A 327 24.86 -5.85 -39.26
C VAL A 327 23.75 -6.30 -40.20
N LEU A 328 22.72 -6.97 -39.68
CA LEU A 328 21.59 -7.46 -40.47
C LEU A 328 20.77 -6.30 -41.07
N GLU A 329 20.45 -5.28 -40.27
CA GLU A 329 19.76 -4.08 -40.74
C GLU A 329 20.59 -3.32 -41.79
N ARG A 330 21.90 -3.16 -41.56
CA ARG A 330 22.80 -2.54 -42.54
C ARG A 330 22.83 -3.30 -43.85
N ASP A 331 22.99 -4.62 -43.81
CA ASP A 331 23.09 -5.45 -44.99
C ASP A 331 21.77 -5.50 -45.77
N ARG A 332 20.63 -5.47 -45.07
CA ARG A 332 19.30 -5.32 -45.67
C ARG A 332 19.20 -4.02 -46.48
N GLU A 333 19.62 -2.90 -45.90
CA GLU A 333 19.63 -1.59 -46.58
C GLU A 333 20.60 -1.54 -47.76
N LEU A 334 21.76 -2.19 -47.65
CA LEU A 334 22.72 -2.31 -48.75
C LEU A 334 22.11 -3.07 -49.94
N ILE A 335 21.44 -4.19 -49.68
CA ILE A 335 20.76 -4.97 -50.71
C ILE A 335 19.64 -4.16 -51.37
N LEU A 336 18.82 -3.46 -50.58
CA LEU A 336 17.77 -2.57 -51.10
C LEU A 336 18.33 -1.44 -51.97
N ALA A 337 19.52 -0.95 -51.64
CA ALA A 337 20.26 0.04 -52.42
C ALA A 337 21.04 -0.57 -53.62
N GLY A 338 20.88 -1.87 -53.90
CA GLY A 338 21.54 -2.56 -55.02
C GLY A 338 23.02 -2.87 -54.80
N ARG A 339 23.46 -2.97 -53.55
CA ARG A 339 24.82 -3.31 -53.14
C ARG A 339 24.86 -4.70 -52.49
N ASP A 340 26.04 -5.31 -52.44
CA ASP A 340 26.22 -6.60 -51.77
C ASP A 340 26.24 -6.46 -50.25
N ALA A 341 25.67 -7.45 -49.54
CA ALA A 341 25.78 -7.57 -48.09
C ALA A 341 27.23 -7.83 -47.66
N VAL A 342 27.65 -7.20 -46.55
CA VAL A 342 29.06 -7.26 -46.13
C VAL A 342 29.28 -8.11 -44.88
N GLY A 343 28.20 -8.46 -44.17
CA GLY A 343 28.23 -9.28 -42.95
C GLY A 343 29.13 -8.71 -41.87
N MET A 344 29.57 -9.56 -40.95
CA MET A 344 30.48 -9.17 -39.86
C MET A 344 31.91 -8.83 -40.35
N SER A 345 32.19 -8.94 -41.65
CA SER A 345 33.54 -8.78 -42.21
C SER A 345 34.04 -7.33 -42.22
N VAL A 346 33.13 -6.36 -42.28
CA VAL A 346 33.45 -4.95 -42.03
C VAL A 346 33.26 -4.71 -40.55
N GLY A 347 34.34 -4.92 -39.79
CA GLY A 347 34.38 -4.54 -38.38
C GLY A 347 33.99 -3.07 -38.21
N ILE A 348 33.28 -2.77 -37.12
CA ILE A 348 33.05 -1.39 -36.70
C ILE A 348 34.44 -0.76 -36.53
N LYS A 349 34.77 0.28 -37.31
CA LYS A 349 35.96 1.09 -37.02
C LYS A 349 35.80 1.56 -35.58
N SER A 350 36.72 1.18 -34.70
CA SER A 350 36.77 1.76 -33.37
C SER A 350 36.75 3.27 -33.54
N ARG A 351 35.78 3.95 -32.93
CA ARG A 351 35.75 5.42 -32.89
C ARG A 351 37.13 5.86 -32.44
N GLN A 352 37.82 6.61 -33.29
CA GLN A 352 39.06 7.24 -32.88
C GLN A 352 38.67 8.29 -31.83
N PRO A 353 39.32 8.30 -30.65
CA PRO A 353 39.07 9.33 -29.67
C PRO A 353 39.23 10.69 -30.35
N ASP A 354 38.21 11.52 -30.24
CA ASP A 354 38.23 12.89 -30.76
C ASP A 354 38.48 13.88 -29.62
N GLU A 355 38.64 15.15 -29.97
CA GLU A 355 38.91 16.23 -29.02
C GLU A 355 37.83 16.34 -27.93
N LEU A 356 36.60 15.87 -28.20
CA LEU A 356 35.53 15.85 -27.22
C LEU A 356 35.75 14.73 -26.19
N ASP A 357 36.21 13.56 -26.62
CA ASP A 357 36.58 12.46 -25.73
C ASP A 357 37.74 12.87 -24.79
N ASP A 358 38.71 13.64 -25.30
CA ASP A 358 39.80 14.20 -24.48
C ASP A 358 39.31 15.23 -23.45
N LEU A 359 38.34 16.09 -23.84
CA LEU A 359 37.73 17.06 -22.93
C LEU A 359 36.89 16.39 -21.84
N MET A 360 36.17 15.30 -22.17
CA MET A 360 35.43 14.51 -21.19
C MET A 360 36.37 13.80 -20.21
N ASN A 361 37.44 13.18 -20.70
CA ASN A 361 38.46 12.58 -19.83
C ASN A 361 39.14 13.62 -18.92
N ALA A 362 39.38 14.83 -19.43
CA ALA A 362 39.90 15.94 -18.63
C ALA A 362 38.90 16.38 -17.55
N LEU A 363 37.60 16.39 -17.87
CA LEU A 363 36.55 16.73 -16.92
C LEU A 363 36.41 15.67 -15.81
N ASP A 364 36.42 14.39 -16.17
CA ASP A 364 36.40 13.27 -15.21
C ASP A 364 37.66 13.26 -14.32
N SER A 365 38.80 13.70 -14.87
CA SER A 365 40.04 13.84 -14.10
C SER A 365 40.05 15.04 -13.13
N LEU A 366 39.04 15.91 -13.20
CA LEU A 366 38.88 17.09 -12.36
C LEU A 366 37.90 16.86 -11.19
N GLU A 367 37.44 15.63 -10.96
CA GLU A 367 36.72 15.28 -9.72
C GLU A 367 37.65 15.43 -8.50
N PHE A 368 37.35 16.42 -7.65
CA PHE A 368 37.98 16.72 -6.37
C PHE A 368 37.24 16.09 -5.19
#